data_AF-A0AAE6IKU3-F1
#
_entry.id   AF-A0AAE6IKU3-F1
#
_cell.length_a   1.000
_cell.length_b   1.000
_cell.length_c   1.000
_cell.angle_alpha   90.00
_cell.angle_beta   90.00
_cell.angle_gamma   90.00
#
_symmetry.space_group_name_H-M   'P 1'
#
loop_
_entity.id
_entity.type
_entity.pdbx_description
1 polymer ?
#
loop_
_entity_poly.entity_id
_entity_poly.type
_entity_poly.pdbx_seq_one_letter_code
_entity_poly.pdbx_strand_id
1 'polypeptide(L)'
;MANPEEIQKITLVDENGDETLYEILFTFHSEEYSKDYILLVPEGVEDDEEVDIQAYIFNPDENGDATEEDLVQIEDDKEWDMVEEVLNTFLDDDTNFS
;
A
#
# COMPACT_ATOMS: atom_id res chain seq x y z
N MET A 1 19.01 -21.46 4.46
CA MET A 1 18.30 -20.97 3.27
C MET A 1 17.81 -19.61 3.69
N ALA A 2 18.37 -18.53 3.14
CA ALA A 2 17.76 -17.22 3.33
C ALA A 2 16.42 -17.29 2.59
N ASN A 3 15.30 -17.05 3.28
CA ASN A 3 14.06 -16.77 2.57
C ASN A 3 14.36 -15.52 1.74
N PRO A 4 14.22 -15.57 0.41
CA PRO A 4 14.33 -14.36 -0.39
C PRO A 4 13.27 -13.41 0.15
N GLU A 5 13.65 -12.15 0.32
CA GLU A 5 12.83 -11.07 0.84
C GLU A 5 11.39 -11.22 0.34
N GLU A 6 10.49 -11.65 1.22
CA GLU A 6 9.09 -11.89 0.85
C GLU A 6 8.47 -10.51 0.71
N ILE A 7 8.64 -9.91 -0.47
CA ILE A 7 7.86 -8.76 -0.89
C ILE A 7 6.41 -9.20 -0.76
N GLN A 8 5.70 -8.62 0.21
CA GLN A 8 4.30 -8.96 0.40
C GLN A 8 3.54 -8.39 -0.81
N LYS A 9 2.85 -9.26 -1.54
CA LYS A 9 2.08 -8.90 -2.71
C LYS A 9 0.62 -9.21 -2.46
N ILE A 10 -0.24 -8.39 -3.05
CA ILE A 10 -1.69 -8.55 -2.99
C ILE A 10 -2.24 -8.52 -4.42
N THR A 11 -3.13 -9.46 -4.71
CA THR A 11 -3.87 -9.47 -5.98
C THR A 11 -5.18 -8.76 -5.77
N LEU A 12 -5.43 -7.72 -6.55
CA LEU A 12 -6.70 -7.00 -6.58
C LEU A 12 -7.40 -7.28 -7.92
N VAL A 13 -8.72 -7.43 -7.87
CA VAL A 13 -9.59 -7.71 -8.99
C VAL A 13 -10.42 -6.46 -9.28
N ASP A 14 -10.25 -5.89 -10.46
CA ASP A 14 -11.02 -4.72 -10.87
C ASP A 14 -12.48 -5.07 -11.25
N GLU A 15 -13.34 -4.07 -11.44
CA GLU A 15 -14.73 -4.22 -11.91
C GLU A 15 -14.87 -5.05 -13.20
N ASN A 16 -13.82 -5.09 -14.03
CA ASN A 16 -13.78 -5.88 -15.26
C ASN A 16 -13.46 -7.38 -15.04
N GLY A 17 -13.06 -7.76 -13.82
CA GLY A 17 -12.59 -9.11 -13.48
C GLY A 17 -11.12 -9.34 -13.84
N ASP A 18 -10.36 -8.28 -14.13
CA ASP A 18 -8.93 -8.34 -14.39
C ASP A 18 -8.16 -8.35 -13.06
N GLU A 19 -7.33 -9.38 -12.88
CA GLU A 19 -6.45 -9.54 -11.72
C GLU A 19 -5.17 -8.72 -11.94
N THR A 20 -4.94 -7.72 -11.10
CA THR A 20 -3.70 -6.93 -11.07
C THR A 20 -2.94 -7.25 -9.79
N LEU A 21 -1.65 -7.54 -9.93
CA LEU A 21 -0.79 -7.80 -8.81
C LEU A 21 -0.18 -6.48 -8.33
N TYR A 22 -0.24 -6.25 -7.03
CA TYR A 22 0.33 -5.08 -6.37
C TYR A 22 1.37 -5.52 -5.35
N GLU A 23 2.41 -4.72 -5.22
CA GLU A 23 3.45 -4.88 -4.21
C GLU A 23 3.17 -3.93 -3.05
N ILE A 24 3.26 -4.45 -1.82
CA ILE A 24 3.07 -3.66 -0.61
C ILE A 24 4.32 -2.82 -0.41
N LEU A 25 4.14 -1.51 -0.51
CA LEU A 25 5.21 -0.53 -0.35
C LEU A 25 5.51 -0.35 1.13
N PHE A 26 4.49 -0.03 1.92
CA PHE A 26 4.54 -0.06 3.38
C PHE A 26 3.14 -0.05 4.00
N THR A 27 3.08 -0.33 5.31
CA THR A 27 1.88 -0.20 6.14
C THR A 27 2.18 0.69 7.34
N PHE A 28 1.19 1.45 7.80
CA PHE A 28 1.33 2.25 9.02
C PHE A 28 0.02 2.32 9.81
N HIS A 29 0.15 2.45 11.12
CA HIS A 29 -0.97 2.65 12.02
C HIS A 29 -1.19 4.14 12.28
N SER A 30 -2.40 4.64 12.05
CA SER A 30 -2.78 5.99 12.46
C SER A 30 -3.40 5.96 13.86
N GLU A 31 -2.72 6.55 14.84
CA GLU A 31 -3.29 6.73 16.18
C GLU A 31 -4.51 7.67 16.17
N GLU A 32 -4.57 8.62 15.24
CA GLU A 32 -5.67 9.60 15.14
C GLU A 32 -6.99 8.93 14.74
N TYR A 33 -6.94 8.06 13.73
CA TYR A 33 -8.11 7.33 13.25
C TYR A 33 -8.27 5.97 13.94
N SER A 34 -7.25 5.51 14.67
CA SER A 34 -7.15 4.16 15.22
C SER A 34 -7.40 3.09 14.15
N LYS A 35 -6.79 3.31 12.98
CA LYS A 35 -6.91 2.46 11.78
C LYS A 35 -5.52 2.21 11.20
N ASP A 36 -5.37 1.06 10.57
CA ASP A 36 -4.17 0.74 9.80
C ASP A 36 -4.38 1.11 8.33
N TYR A 37 -3.30 1.52 7.68
CA TYR A 37 -3.27 1.94 6.29
C TYR A 37 -2.19 1.18 5.55
N ILE A 38 -2.44 0.90 4.28
CA ILE A 38 -1.53 0.18 3.40
C ILE A 38 -1.39 0.93 2.10
N LEU A 39 -0.13 1.08 1.65
CA LEU A 39 0.20 1.67 0.36
C LEU A 39 0.75 0.60 -0.56
N LEU A 40 0.24 0.60 -1.78
CA LEU A 40 0.42 -0.42 -2.79
C LEU A 40 0.88 0.21 -4.10
N VAL A 41 1.75 -0.47 -4.83
CA VAL A 41 2.11 -0.09 -6.20
C VAL A 41 1.91 -1.26 -7.15
N PRO A 42 1.55 -1.00 -8.43
CA PRO A 42 1.38 -2.08 -9.38
C PRO A 42 2.70 -2.83 -9.55
N GLU A 43 2.66 -4.16 -9.62
CA GLU A 43 3.84 -4.94 -9.94
C GLU A 43 4.29 -4.59 -11.37
N GLY A 44 5.60 -4.39 -11.54
CA GLY A 44 6.20 -4.21 -12.86
C GLY A 44 6.18 -2.77 -13.36
N VAL A 45 5.92 -1.79 -12.50
CA VAL A 45 6.22 -0.39 -12.83
C VAL A 45 7.74 -0.20 -12.79
N GLU A 46 8.32 0.29 -13.88
CA GLU A 46 9.74 0.62 -13.95
C GLU A 46 10.02 1.95 -13.24
N ASP A 47 11.20 2.10 -12.62
CA ASP A 47 11.65 3.25 -11.81
C ASP A 47 11.54 4.63 -12.54
N ASP A 48 11.42 4.62 -13.88
CA ASP A 48 11.36 5.80 -14.75
C ASP A 48 9.91 6.22 -15.10
N GLU A 49 8.90 5.45 -14.68
CA GLU A 49 7.48 5.76 -14.88
C GLU A 49 6.85 6.41 -13.64
N GLU A 50 5.91 7.35 -13.85
CA GLU A 50 5.09 7.88 -12.75
C GLU A 50 4.28 6.73 -12.15
N VAL A 51 4.71 6.26 -10.97
CA VAL A 51 4.06 5.15 -10.27
C VAL A 51 2.79 5.66 -9.59
N ASP A 52 1.64 5.08 -9.95
CA ASP A 52 0.35 5.40 -9.34
C ASP A 52 0.19 4.63 -8.02
N ILE A 53 0.51 5.28 -6.91
CA ILE A 53 0.44 4.68 -5.57
C ILE A 53 -1.02 4.59 -5.14
N GLN A 54 -1.46 3.40 -4.79
CA GLN A 54 -2.80 3.14 -4.28
C GLN A 54 -2.77 3.04 -2.75
N ALA A 55 -3.72 3.66 -2.06
CA ALA A 55 -3.82 3.62 -0.60
C ALA A 55 -5.18 3.12 -0.14
N TYR A 56 -5.16 2.23 0.86
CA TYR A 56 -6.35 1.63 1.44
C TYR A 56 -6.24 1.60 2.98
N ILE A 57 -7.39 1.55 3.64
CA ILE A 57 -7.50 1.17 5.04
C ILE A 57 -7.32 -0.35 5.11
N PHE A 58 -6.39 -0.80 5.93
CA PHE A 58 -6.06 -2.20 6.11
C PHE A 58 -6.68 -2.74 7.40
N ASN A 59 -7.43 -3.84 7.30
CA ASN A 59 -8.00 -4.52 8.46
C ASN A 59 -7.52 -5.98 8.47
N PRO A 60 -6.33 -6.28 9.05
CA PRO A 60 -5.77 -7.63 9.01
C PRO A 60 -6.72 -8.66 9.63
N ASP A 61 -6.83 -9.82 8.99
CA ASP A 61 -7.52 -10.97 9.54
C ASP A 61 -6.74 -11.61 10.72
N GLU A 62 -7.29 -12.68 11.31
CA GLU A 62 -6.62 -13.39 12.42
C GLU A 62 -5.28 -14.05 12.01
N ASN A 63 -5.02 -14.23 10.70
CA ASN A 63 -3.76 -14.76 10.18
C ASN A 63 -2.73 -13.65 9.88
N GLY A 64 -3.18 -12.40 9.73
CA GLY A 64 -2.32 -11.25 9.41
C GLY A 64 -1.89 -11.21 7.94
N ASP A 65 -2.56 -11.96 7.07
CA ASP A 65 -2.39 -11.86 5.62
C ASP A 65 -3.23 -10.69 5.10
N ALA A 66 -2.70 -9.96 4.11
CA ALA A 66 -3.43 -8.90 3.45
C ALA A 66 -4.12 -9.45 2.20
N THR A 67 -5.46 -9.49 2.21
CA THR A 67 -6.27 -9.83 1.05
C THR A 67 -7.08 -8.64 0.58
N GLU A 68 -7.61 -8.70 -0.65
CA GLU A 68 -8.53 -7.67 -1.16
C GLU A 68 -9.69 -7.39 -0.22
N GLU A 69 -10.24 -8.43 0.44
CA GLU A 69 -11.38 -8.30 1.35
C GLU A 69 -11.03 -7.50 2.63
N ASP A 70 -9.74 -7.45 2.98
CA ASP A 70 -9.22 -6.71 4.14
C ASP A 70 -8.95 -5.23 3.81
N LEU A 71 -9.00 -4.87 2.53
CA LEU A 71 -8.77 -3.51 2.05
C LEU A 71 -10.08 -2.74 1.90
N VAL A 72 -10.11 -1.55 2.47
CA VAL A 72 -11.24 -0.62 2.35
C VAL A 72 -10.74 0.68 1.75
N GLN A 73 -11.45 1.19 0.74
CA GLN A 73 -11.11 2.48 0.14
C GLN A 73 -11.20 3.61 1.15
N ILE A 74 -10.24 4.52 1.10
CA ILE A 74 -10.25 5.74 1.90
C ILE A 74 -11.24 6.71 1.25
N GLU A 75 -12.34 7.02 1.94
CA GLU A 75 -13.37 7.95 1.45
C GLU A 75 -13.23 9.36 2.04
N ASP A 76 -12.52 9.52 3.16
CA ASP A 76 -12.38 10.80 3.84
C ASP A 76 -11.16 11.58 3.34
N ASP A 77 -11.37 12.83 2.93
CA ASP A 77 -10.32 13.71 2.42
C ASP A 77 -9.18 13.92 3.44
N LYS A 78 -9.48 13.93 4.75
CA LYS A 78 -8.44 14.13 5.78
C LYS A 78 -7.60 12.90 6.02
N GLU A 79 -8.19 11.71 5.86
CA GLU A 79 -7.44 10.46 5.89
C GLU A 79 -6.47 10.44 4.70
N TRP A 80 -6.89 10.93 3.53
CA TRP A 80 -6.03 11.12 2.37
C TRP A 80 -4.90 12.12 2.61
N ASP A 81 -5.19 13.33 3.10
CA ASP A 81 -4.17 14.35 3.43
C ASP A 81 -3.08 13.73 4.35
N MET A 82 -3.48 12.97 5.36
CA MET A 82 -2.54 12.29 6.27
C MET A 82 -1.70 11.23 5.55
N VAL A 83 -2.32 10.37 4.72
CA VAL A 83 -1.60 9.35 3.95
C VAL A 83 -0.58 10.00 3.01
N GLU A 84 -0.96 11.09 2.34
CA GLU A 84 -0.05 11.86 1.49
C GLU A 84 1.11 12.47 2.28
N GLU A 85 0.88 13.00 3.48
CA GLU A 85 1.97 13.51 4.33
C GLU A 85 2.96 12.41 4.74
N VAL A 86 2.46 11.23 5.11
CA VAL A 86 3.30 10.07 5.46
C VAL A 86 4.07 9.57 4.24
N LEU A 87 3.41 9.45 3.09
CA LEU A 87 4.02 9.03 1.83
C LEU A 87 5.12 10.01 1.40
N ASN A 88 4.83 11.31 1.39
CA ASN A 88 5.82 12.33 1.06
C ASN A 88 7.02 12.26 2.02
N THR A 89 6.78 12.07 3.31
CA THR A 89 7.87 11.90 4.29
C THR A 89 8.70 10.66 3.98
N PHE A 90 8.08 9.55 3.61
CA PHE A 90 8.77 8.32 3.24
C PHE A 90 9.63 8.50 1.98
N LEU A 91 9.07 9.06 0.91
CA LEU A 91 9.79 9.33 -0.34
C LEU A 91 10.89 10.39 -0.18
N ASP A 92 10.70 11.37 0.71
CA ASP A 92 11.70 12.40 1.00
C ASP A 92 12.86 11.82 1.85
N ASP A 93 12.58 10.92 2.81
CA ASP A 93 13.62 10.16 3.55
C ASP A 93 14.42 9.24 2.61
N ASP A 94 13.75 8.74 1.56
CA ASP A 94 14.31 7.91 0.50
C ASP A 94 15.07 8.70 -0.59
N THR A 95 15.17 10.04 -0.49
CA THR A 95 16.07 10.85 -1.37
C THR A 95 17.57 10.54 -1.18
N ASN A 96 17.90 9.52 -0.39
CA ASN A 96 19.20 8.86 -0.35
C ASN A 96 19.29 7.60 -1.25
N PHE A 97 18.27 7.26 -2.05
CA PHE A 97 18.39 6.37 -3.21
C PHE A 97 19.07 7.14 -4.36
N SER A 98 20.38 7.29 -4.23
CA SER A 98 21.30 7.74 -5.29
C SER A 98 22.21 6.61 -5.75
#